data_AF-A0A846Z738-F1
#
_entry.id   AF-A0A846Z738-F1
#
_cell.length_a   1.000
_cell.length_b   1.000
_cell.length_c   1.000
_cell.angle_alpha   90.00
_cell.angle_beta   90.00
_cell.angle_gamma   90.00
#
_symmetry.space_group_name_H-M   'P 1'
#
loop_
_entity.id
_entity.type
_entity.pdbx_description
1 polymer ?
#
loop_
_entity_poly.entity_id
_entity_poly.type
_entity_poly.pdbx_seq_one_letter_code
_entity_poly.pdbx_strand_id
1 'polypeptide(L)'
;MTEPSPGSPEERLAEARERLRSLRTAGHSGPGRNGISDQAPPLPGRGTGTADEERVRATAAGGRLTSLALDPRALRSSPEELGRHIAAAANAALDDLRAQAQAADTEPAIDPAALVSSLRDVQEQGLQQLAMINQSIGEALAKARASMR
;
A
#
# COMPACT_ATOMS: atom_id res chain seq x y z
N MET A 1 10.04 -48.13 -4.73
CA MET A 1 9.82 -46.75 -4.27
C MET A 1 10.60 -45.88 -5.24
N THR A 2 9.90 -45.33 -6.24
CA THR A 2 10.51 -44.73 -7.44
C THR A 2 10.63 -43.23 -7.20
N GLU A 3 11.84 -42.71 -7.10
CA GLU A 3 12.09 -41.27 -6.95
C GLU A 3 11.61 -40.54 -8.23
N PRO A 4 10.88 -39.42 -8.11
CA PRO A 4 10.50 -38.63 -9.27
C PRO A 4 11.75 -37.91 -9.82
N SER A 5 12.10 -38.23 -11.06
CA SER A 5 13.17 -37.60 -11.82
C SER A 5 13.00 -36.07 -11.79
N PRO A 6 14.06 -35.29 -11.51
CA PRO A 6 13.98 -33.84 -11.59
C PRO A 6 13.66 -33.47 -13.05
N GLY A 7 12.56 -32.74 -13.25
CA GLY A 7 12.06 -32.35 -14.56
C GLY A 7 13.16 -31.80 -15.46
N SER A 8 13.08 -32.17 -16.73
CA SER A 8 14.04 -31.80 -17.76
C SER A 8 14.24 -30.27 -17.80
N PRO A 9 15.44 -29.78 -18.14
CA PRO A 9 15.70 -28.34 -18.24
C PRO A 9 14.74 -27.62 -19.22
N GLU A 10 14.18 -28.35 -20.18
CA GLU A 10 13.19 -27.86 -21.14
C GLU A 10 11.82 -27.61 -20.47
N GLU A 11 11.38 -28.48 -19.56
CA GLU A 11 10.14 -28.29 -18.79
C GLU A 11 10.23 -27.05 -17.90
N ARG A 12 11.38 -26.83 -17.25
CA ARG A 12 11.58 -25.61 -16.43
C ARG A 12 11.57 -24.34 -17.27
N LEU A 13 12.11 -24.40 -18.49
CA LEU A 13 12.10 -23.27 -19.41
C LEU A 13 10.69 -22.99 -19.94
N ALA A 14 9.91 -24.02 -20.21
CA ALA A 14 8.51 -23.90 -20.58
C ALA A 14 7.67 -23.26 -19.45
N GLU A 15 7.88 -23.71 -18.21
CA GLU A 15 7.20 -23.16 -17.03
C GLU A 15 7.58 -21.70 -16.76
N ALA A 16 8.86 -21.34 -16.92
CA ALA A 16 9.33 -19.95 -16.78
C ALA A 16 8.74 -19.02 -17.85
N ARG A 17 8.61 -19.49 -19.09
CA ARG A 17 7.99 -18.71 -20.18
C ARG A 17 6.51 -18.51 -19.97
N GLU A 18 5.80 -19.51 -19.45
CA GLU A 18 4.38 -19.40 -19.15
C GLU A 18 4.13 -18.43 -17.99
N ARG A 19 4.97 -18.46 -16.94
CA ARG A 19 4.98 -17.44 -15.87
C ARG A 19 5.26 -16.02 -16.39
N LEU A 20 6.14 -15.88 -17.38
CA LEU A 20 6.40 -14.57 -18.01
C LEU A 20 5.25 -14.11 -18.91
N ARG A 21 4.57 -15.04 -19.59
CA ARG A 21 3.39 -14.76 -20.40
C ARG A 21 2.23 -14.30 -19.52
N SER A 22 1.99 -14.93 -18.37
CA SER A 22 0.93 -14.52 -17.43
C SER A 22 1.20 -13.14 -16.82
N LEU A 23 2.45 -12.80 -16.52
CA LEU A 23 2.83 -11.45 -16.09
C LEU A 23 2.69 -10.42 -17.22
N ARG A 24 2.96 -10.82 -18.47
CA ARG A 24 2.77 -9.94 -19.62
C ARG A 24 1.31 -9.72 -19.97
N THR A 25 0.42 -10.71 -19.83
CA THR A 25 -1.01 -10.51 -20.04
C THR A 25 -1.67 -9.74 -18.89
N ALA A 26 -1.20 -9.93 -17.65
CA ALA A 26 -1.59 -9.10 -16.51
C ALA A 26 -1.08 -7.65 -16.62
N GLY A 27 0.13 -7.45 -17.14
CA GLY A 27 0.74 -6.13 -17.35
C GLY A 27 0.35 -5.42 -18.66
N HIS A 28 -0.39 -6.08 -19.57
CA HIS A 28 -0.74 -5.54 -20.89
C HIS A 28 -2.25 -5.58 -21.20
N SER A 29 -3.09 -5.78 -20.18
CA SER A 29 -4.52 -5.47 -20.25
C SER A 29 -4.77 -4.03 -19.81
N GLY A 30 -4.07 -3.09 -20.44
CA GLY A 30 -4.43 -1.67 -20.43
C GLY A 30 -4.90 -1.33 -21.83
N PRO A 31 -6.14 -0.87 -22.05
CA PRO A 31 -6.57 -0.52 -23.39
C PRO A 31 -5.74 0.68 -23.84
N GLY A 32 -5.02 0.51 -24.96
CA GLY A 32 -4.53 1.63 -25.74
C GLY A 32 -5.73 2.49 -26.13
N ARG A 33 -5.91 3.60 -25.42
CA ARG A 33 -6.87 4.64 -25.76
C ARG A 33 -6.25 5.99 -25.43
N ASN A 34 -5.96 6.75 -26.48
CA ASN A 34 -5.99 8.21 -26.43
C ASN A 34 -7.23 8.64 -25.64
N GLY A 35 -7.01 9.17 -24.44
CA GLY A 35 -8.08 9.56 -23.55
C GLY A 35 -7.56 9.73 -22.13
N ILE A 36 -7.19 10.96 -21.80
CA ILE A 36 -7.50 11.66 -20.54
C ILE A 36 -8.39 10.83 -19.60
N SER A 37 -7.80 9.90 -18.86
CA SER A 37 -8.48 9.12 -17.84
C SER A 37 -7.47 8.83 -16.74
N ASP A 38 -7.00 9.92 -16.13
CA ASP A 38 -6.28 9.91 -14.86
C ASP A 38 -7.30 9.92 -13.71
N GLN A 39 -8.14 8.89 -13.66
CA GLN A 39 -8.71 8.42 -12.40
C GLN A 39 -7.85 7.25 -11.94
N ALA A 40 -6.59 7.54 -11.59
CA ALA A 40 -5.91 6.70 -10.63
C ALA A 40 -6.75 6.74 -9.33
N PRO A 41 -7.05 5.58 -8.70
CA PRO A 41 -7.79 5.57 -7.43
C PRO A 41 -7.12 6.53 -6.44
N PRO A 42 -7.89 7.24 -5.59
CA PRO A 42 -7.32 8.15 -4.61
C PRO A 42 -6.35 7.37 -3.71
N LEU A 43 -5.05 7.56 -3.97
CA LEU A 43 -4.00 7.02 -3.14
C LEU A 43 -3.90 7.90 -1.89
N PRO A 44 -3.81 7.31 -0.69
CA PRO A 44 -3.67 8.08 0.53
C PRO A 44 -2.46 9.03 0.45
N GLY A 45 -2.67 10.29 0.81
CA GLY A 45 -1.64 11.32 0.78
C GLY A 45 -1.44 12.00 -0.59
N ARG A 46 -2.44 11.92 -1.49
CA ARG A 46 -2.44 12.62 -2.78
C ARG A 46 -3.66 13.54 -2.90
N GLY A 47 -3.42 14.84 -3.02
CA GLY A 47 -4.46 15.83 -3.34
C GLY A 47 -4.63 16.05 -4.84
N THR A 48 -5.86 16.30 -5.27
CA THR A 48 -6.21 16.59 -6.67
C THR A 48 -7.00 17.88 -6.79
N GLY A 49 -6.80 18.62 -7.87
CA GLY A 49 -7.48 19.88 -8.12
C GLY A 49 -7.75 20.08 -9.61
N THR A 50 -8.88 20.68 -9.94
CA THR A 50 -9.30 20.95 -11.32
C THR A 50 -9.77 22.38 -11.50
N ALA A 51 -9.55 22.95 -12.67
CA ALA A 51 -10.08 24.25 -13.08
C ALA A 51 -10.53 24.23 -14.55
N ASP A 52 -11.34 25.23 -14.94
CA ASP A 52 -11.84 25.41 -16.31
C ASP A 52 -12.53 24.15 -16.86
N GLU A 53 -13.60 23.70 -16.20
CA GLU A 53 -14.36 22.50 -16.62
C GLU A 53 -13.49 21.23 -16.79
N GLU A 54 -12.58 21.00 -15.84
CA GLU A 54 -11.59 19.90 -15.87
C GLU A 54 -10.51 19.99 -16.95
N ARG A 55 -10.40 21.10 -17.68
CA ARG A 55 -9.35 21.29 -18.70
C ARG A 55 -7.98 21.52 -18.10
N VAL A 56 -7.90 21.93 -16.84
CA VAL A 56 -6.66 22.00 -16.08
C VAL A 56 -6.80 21.09 -14.89
N ARG A 57 -5.88 20.14 -14.72
CA ARG A 57 -5.85 19.21 -13.58
C ARG A 57 -4.47 19.21 -12.95
N ALA A 58 -4.44 19.33 -11.64
CA ALA A 58 -3.24 19.35 -10.82
C ALA A 58 -3.29 18.21 -9.79
N THR A 59 -2.13 17.64 -9.49
CA THR A 59 -1.98 16.60 -8.47
C THR A 59 -0.83 16.98 -7.55
N ALA A 60 -1.06 16.91 -6.25
CA ALA A 60 -0.07 17.21 -5.22
C ALA A 60 0.15 16.01 -4.30
N ALA A 61 1.38 15.79 -3.86
CA ALA A 61 1.74 14.81 -2.85
C ALA A 61 2.96 15.32 -2.05
N GLY A 62 3.03 15.01 -0.76
CA GLY A 62 4.16 15.44 0.08
C GLY A 62 4.37 16.97 0.12
N GLY A 63 3.30 17.75 -0.01
CA GLY A 63 3.33 19.22 -0.02
C GLY A 63 3.86 19.82 -1.33
N ARG A 64 4.00 19.03 -2.40
CA ARG A 64 4.51 19.49 -3.70
C ARG A 64 3.59 19.06 -4.83
N LEU A 65 3.54 19.86 -5.89
CA LEU A 65 2.87 19.49 -7.13
C LEU A 65 3.68 18.39 -7.83
N THR A 66 3.04 17.26 -8.14
CA THR A 66 3.66 16.09 -8.78
C THR A 66 3.21 15.92 -10.23
N SER A 67 2.05 16.46 -10.60
CA SER A 67 1.54 16.42 -11.97
C SER A 67 0.71 17.66 -12.29
N LEU A 68 0.79 18.12 -13.53
CA LEU A 68 -0.09 19.12 -14.12
C LEU A 68 -0.47 18.65 -15.53
N ALA A 69 -1.76 18.41 -15.75
CA ALA A 69 -2.32 18.06 -17.03
C ALA A 69 -3.15 19.22 -17.57
N LEU A 70 -2.89 19.58 -18.83
CA LEU A 70 -3.60 20.62 -19.56
C LEU A 70 -4.30 19.99 -20.77
N ASP A 71 -5.59 20.20 -20.91
CA ASP A 71 -6.32 19.87 -22.11
C ASP A 71 -5.89 20.84 -23.24
N PRO A 72 -5.69 20.35 -24.48
CA PRO A 72 -5.35 21.20 -25.62
C PRO A 72 -6.29 22.40 -25.85
N ARG A 73 -7.53 22.33 -25.36
CA ARG A 73 -8.50 23.44 -25.42
C ARG A 73 -8.14 24.57 -24.46
N ALA A 74 -7.56 24.29 -23.29
CA ALA A 74 -7.09 25.31 -22.35
C ALA A 74 -5.90 26.10 -22.92
N LEU A 75 -5.10 25.47 -23.80
CA LEU A 75 -3.99 26.14 -24.50
C LEU A 75 -4.45 27.17 -25.54
N ARG A 76 -5.74 27.20 -25.87
CA ARG A 76 -6.32 28.18 -26.81
C ARG A 76 -6.82 29.45 -26.11
N SER A 77 -6.85 29.46 -24.77
CA SER A 77 -7.22 30.62 -23.97
C SER A 77 -6.08 31.65 -23.93
N SER A 78 -6.35 32.87 -23.45
CA SER A 78 -5.27 33.84 -23.28
C SER A 78 -4.26 33.34 -22.24
N PRO A 79 -2.97 33.75 -22.34
CA PRO A 79 -1.98 33.40 -21.33
C PRO A 79 -2.37 33.82 -19.90
N GLU A 80 -3.06 34.95 -19.73
CA GLU A 80 -3.54 35.38 -18.41
C GLU A 80 -4.67 34.51 -17.87
N GLU A 81 -5.57 34.03 -18.74
CA GLU A 81 -6.64 33.10 -18.36
C GLU A 81 -6.07 31.73 -18.00
N LEU A 82 -5.18 31.20 -18.83
CA LEU A 82 -4.52 29.92 -18.58
C LEU A 82 -3.74 29.95 -17.26
N GLY A 83 -2.98 31.03 -17.00
CA GLY A 83 -2.27 31.20 -15.74
C GLY A 83 -3.19 31.19 -14.52
N ARG A 84 -4.36 31.84 -14.60
CA ARG A 84 -5.37 31.80 -13.54
C ARG A 84 -5.93 30.40 -13.32
N HIS A 85 -6.24 29.67 -14.38
CA HIS A 85 -6.75 28.30 -14.27
C HIS A 85 -5.71 27.34 -13.70
N ILE A 86 -4.43 27.49 -14.09
CA ILE A 86 -3.33 26.71 -13.51
C ILE A 86 -3.18 26.99 -12.01
N ALA A 87 -3.17 28.26 -11.60
CA ALA A 87 -3.08 28.62 -10.20
C ALA A 87 -4.28 28.08 -9.38
N ALA A 88 -5.49 28.17 -9.94
CA ALA A 88 -6.69 27.65 -9.31
C ALA A 88 -6.63 26.13 -9.10
N ALA A 89 -6.26 25.37 -10.14
CA ALA A 89 -6.13 23.92 -10.03
C ALA A 89 -5.02 23.51 -9.05
N ALA A 90 -3.87 24.18 -9.06
CA ALA A 90 -2.76 23.89 -8.16
C ALA A 90 -3.12 24.16 -6.69
N ASN A 91 -3.76 25.28 -6.40
CA ASN A 91 -4.22 25.59 -5.05
C ASN A 91 -5.28 24.59 -4.59
N ALA A 92 -6.25 24.23 -5.45
CA ALA A 92 -7.24 23.21 -5.13
C ALA A 92 -6.58 21.85 -4.81
N ALA A 93 -5.54 21.45 -5.54
CA ALA A 93 -4.81 20.21 -5.26
C ALA A 93 -4.06 20.24 -3.92
N LEU A 94 -3.50 21.39 -3.53
CA LEU A 94 -2.84 21.56 -2.24
C LEU A 94 -3.82 21.62 -1.07
N ASP A 95 -4.97 22.26 -1.28
CA ASP A 95 -6.04 22.33 -0.29
C ASP A 95 -6.66 20.95 -0.06
N ASP A 96 -6.90 20.18 -1.12
CA ASP A 96 -7.36 18.79 -1.03
C ASP A 96 -6.32 17.91 -0.30
N LEU A 97 -5.03 18.06 -0.60
CA LEU A 97 -3.96 17.37 0.13
C LEU A 97 -3.98 17.71 1.63
N ARG A 98 -4.19 18.99 1.98
CA ARG A 98 -4.27 19.43 3.37
C ARG A 98 -5.51 18.88 4.07
N ALA A 99 -6.65 18.89 3.39
CA ALA A 99 -7.91 18.33 3.91
C ALA A 99 -7.78 16.82 4.19
N GLN A 100 -7.14 16.08 3.27
CA GLN A 100 -6.86 14.66 3.46
C GLN A 100 -5.89 14.39 4.62
N ALA A 101 -4.86 15.22 4.80
CA ALA A 101 -3.94 15.12 5.94
C ALA A 101 -4.67 15.37 7.27
N GLN A 102 -5.53 16.39 7.33
CA GLN A 102 -6.36 16.67 8.51
C GLN A 102 -7.36 15.56 8.80
N ALA A 103 -7.98 14.98 7.78
CA ALA A 103 -8.87 13.83 7.93
C ALA A 103 -8.12 12.58 8.44
N ALA A 104 -6.90 12.35 7.96
CA ALA A 104 -6.04 11.25 8.43
C ALA A 104 -5.57 11.44 9.87
N ASP A 105 -5.32 12.69 10.31
CA ASP A 105 -5.02 13.00 11.71
C ASP A 105 -6.27 12.92 12.62
N THR A 106 -7.48 12.83 12.05
CA THR A 106 -8.74 12.83 12.80
C THR A 106 -9.28 11.43 13.11
N GLU A 107 -8.80 10.33 12.51
CA GLU A 107 -9.25 8.96 12.88
C GLU A 107 -8.17 7.85 12.83
N PRO A 108 -8.15 6.88 13.78
CA PRO A 108 -8.85 6.85 15.07
C PRO A 108 -7.90 7.15 16.24
N ALA A 109 -8.41 7.94 17.19
CA ALA A 109 -7.88 8.00 18.54
C ALA A 109 -7.69 6.56 19.06
N ILE A 110 -6.45 6.23 19.44
CA ILE A 110 -6.12 4.97 20.10
C ILE A 110 -7.07 4.83 21.29
N ASP A 111 -7.94 3.82 21.29
CA ASP A 111 -8.82 3.55 22.42
C ASP A 111 -7.96 3.05 23.60
N PRO A 112 -7.80 3.86 24.67
CA PRO A 112 -6.98 3.47 25.80
C PRO A 112 -7.54 2.22 26.51
N ALA A 113 -8.86 1.97 26.43
CA ALA A 113 -9.46 0.77 27.01
C ALA A 113 -9.07 -0.49 26.23
N ALA A 114 -9.07 -0.44 24.89
CA ALA A 114 -8.60 -1.53 24.04
C ALA A 114 -7.10 -1.84 24.24
N LEU A 115 -6.29 -0.80 24.47
CA LEU A 115 -4.85 -0.97 24.75
C LEU A 115 -4.63 -1.66 26.11
N VAL A 116 -5.37 -1.27 27.15
CA VAL A 116 -5.29 -1.91 28.47
C VAL A 116 -5.74 -3.37 28.42
N SER A 117 -6.78 -3.69 27.64
CA SER A 117 -7.20 -5.09 27.44
C SER A 117 -6.10 -5.91 26.77
N SER A 118 -5.52 -5.40 25.69
CA SER A 118 -4.44 -6.08 24.98
C SER A 118 -3.22 -6.31 25.87
N LEU A 119 -2.91 -5.34 26.76
CA LEU A 119 -1.80 -5.46 27.71
C LEU A 119 -2.04 -6.55 28.76
N ARG A 120 -3.30 -6.76 29.17
CA ARG A 120 -3.67 -7.82 30.13
C ARG A 120 -3.58 -9.19 29.49
N ASP A 121 -4.06 -9.34 28.26
CA ASP A 121 -3.99 -10.61 27.53
C ASP A 121 -2.54 -11.07 27.32
N VAL A 122 -1.64 -10.14 26.98
CA VAL A 122 -0.20 -10.44 26.86
C VAL A 122 0.42 -10.86 28.20
N GLN A 123 0.00 -10.24 29.31
CA GLN A 123 0.48 -10.62 30.64
C GLN A 123 0.00 -12.02 31.05
N GLU A 124 -1.27 -12.35 30.82
CA GLU A 124 -1.80 -13.68 31.09
C GLU A 124 -1.13 -14.76 30.24
N GLN A 125 -0.92 -14.49 28.96
CA GLN A 125 -0.17 -15.40 28.08
C GLN A 125 1.26 -15.59 28.57
N GLY A 126 1.95 -14.52 28.98
CA GLY A 126 3.31 -14.61 29.53
C GLY A 126 3.40 -15.46 30.79
N LEU A 127 2.41 -15.37 31.68
CA LEU A 127 2.32 -16.20 32.89
C LEU A 127 2.11 -17.69 32.55
N GLN A 128 1.23 -17.99 31.61
CA GLN A 128 1.03 -19.37 31.14
C GLN A 128 2.29 -19.94 30.49
N GLN A 129 3.00 -19.13 29.70
CA GLN A 129 4.22 -19.55 29.03
C GLN A 129 5.36 -19.81 30.03
N LEU A 130 5.50 -18.98 31.07
CA LEU A 130 6.44 -19.21 32.17
C LEU A 130 6.11 -20.49 32.96
N ALA A 131 4.83 -20.78 33.19
CA ALA A 131 4.42 -22.02 33.85
C ALA A 131 4.83 -23.26 33.04
N MET A 132 4.61 -23.23 31.72
CA MET A 132 5.02 -24.31 30.81
C MET A 132 6.54 -24.49 30.78
N ILE A 133 7.31 -23.39 30.75
CA ILE A 133 8.78 -23.44 30.78
C ILE A 133 9.26 -24.09 32.08
N ASN A 134 8.75 -23.66 33.24
CA ASN A 134 9.15 -24.22 34.53
C ASN A 134 8.82 -25.73 34.62
N GLN A 135 7.68 -26.15 34.08
CA GLN A 135 7.31 -27.56 34.05
C GLN A 135 8.27 -28.38 33.17
N SER A 136 8.62 -27.87 31.97
CA SER A 136 9.58 -28.52 31.09
C SER A 136 11.00 -28.64 31.69
N ILE A 137 11.45 -27.62 32.44
CA ILE A 137 12.72 -27.64 33.17
C ILE A 137 12.69 -28.71 34.26
N GLY A 138 11.58 -28.79 35.01
CA GLY A 138 11.38 -29.80 36.05
C GLY A 138 11.45 -31.23 35.49
N GLU A 139 10.80 -31.48 34.36
CA GLU A 139 10.82 -32.77 33.67
C GLU A 139 12.21 -33.13 33.13
N ALA A 140 12.93 -32.17 32.54
CA ALA A 140 14.29 -32.37 32.08
C ALA A 140 15.25 -32.74 33.22
N LEU A 141 15.13 -32.07 34.37
CA LEU A 141 15.92 -32.36 35.57
C LEU A 141 15.61 -33.75 36.16
N ALA A 142 14.33 -34.13 36.18
CA ALA A 142 13.91 -35.46 36.64
C ALA A 142 14.46 -36.56 35.73
N LYS A 143 14.41 -36.36 34.40
CA LYS A 143 14.95 -37.30 33.41
C LYS A 143 16.47 -37.43 33.51
N ALA A 144 17.19 -36.34 33.72
CA ALA A 144 18.65 -36.35 33.91
C ALA A 144 19.08 -37.11 35.17
N ARG A 145 18.32 -36.98 36.28
CA ARG A 145 18.57 -37.75 37.51
C ARG A 145 18.27 -39.24 37.34
N ALA A 146 17.24 -39.60 36.57
CA ALA A 146 16.90 -40.98 36.30
C ALA A 146 17.93 -41.69 35.39
N SER A 147 18.54 -40.97 34.44
CA SER A 147 19.59 -41.53 33.56
C SER A 147 20.96 -41.73 34.23
N MET A 148 21.14 -41.23 35.45
CA MET A 148 22.41 -41.29 36.19
C MET A 148 22.44 -42.42 37.24
N ARG A 149 21.37 -43.22 37.30
CA ARG A 149 21.18 -44.32 38.24
C ARG A 149 21.05 -45.64 37.47
#